data_AF-A0AAU3R144-F1
#
_entry.id   AF-A0AAU3R144-F1
#
_cell.length_a   1.000
_cell.length_b   1.000
_cell.length_c   1.000
_cell.angle_alpha   90.00
_cell.angle_beta   90.00
_cell.angle_gamma   90.00
#
_symmetry.space_group_name_H-M   'P 1'
#
loop_
_entity.id
_entity.type
_entity.pdbx_description
1 polymer ?
#
loop_
_entity_poly.entity_id
_entity_poly.type
_entity_poly.pdbx_seq_one_letter_code
_entity_poly.pdbx_strand_id
1 'polypeptide(L)'
;MPEETEQSTEQQAETGTESAVEETTAEETGTETEADAQGAETEEKPFDRKQAEAKIRKANSEAQNLRKRLKELEPAAAELQRIKDAEKTESERLNDQLEAAKQQITKTRQRLVRSQVQALAGTASDDRPAFADPADAFGELDLDSYIDGDGDIDEAAIEADLQALLERKPHWAKSQPQEGPRRPAPDRTQASGANKTRTPDPRDEFAGWLSSKL
;
A
#
# COMPACT_ATOMS: atom_id res chain seq x y z
N MET A 1 1.50 8.19 -80.97
CA MET A 1 1.05 7.82 -79.61
C MET A 1 1.74 8.80 -78.67
N PRO A 2 1.10 9.94 -78.43
CA PRO A 2 1.65 11.08 -77.69
C PRO A 2 1.27 11.06 -76.19
N GLU A 3 1.96 11.89 -75.41
CA GLU A 3 1.44 12.67 -74.25
C GLU A 3 1.05 11.85 -72.98
N GLU A 4 1.17 12.30 -71.73
CA GLU A 4 1.18 13.67 -71.19
C GLU A 4 1.62 13.68 -69.71
N THR A 5 1.97 14.88 -69.25
CA THR A 5 2.25 15.26 -67.86
C THR A 5 0.93 15.75 -67.25
N GLU A 6 0.50 15.25 -66.09
CA GLU A 6 -0.61 15.83 -65.30
C GLU A 6 -0.19 15.75 -63.82
N GLN A 7 0.32 16.81 -63.18
CA GLN A 7 -0.43 17.92 -62.59
C GLN A 7 -1.95 17.70 -62.54
N SER A 8 -2.46 17.37 -61.34
CA SER A 8 -3.82 17.71 -60.98
C SER A 8 -3.84 18.37 -59.60
N THR A 9 -4.42 19.56 -59.62
CA THR A 9 -4.65 20.52 -58.55
C THR A 9 -6.14 20.48 -58.22
N GLU A 10 -6.50 20.39 -56.94
CA GLU A 10 -7.80 20.76 -56.32
C GLU A 10 -7.64 20.39 -54.82
N GLN A 11 -7.63 21.23 -53.79
CA GLN A 11 -8.33 22.48 -53.45
C GLN A 11 -9.85 22.41 -53.52
N GLN A 12 -10.46 21.99 -52.39
CA GLN A 12 -11.72 22.44 -51.77
C GLN A 12 -11.83 21.69 -50.42
N ALA A 13 -11.85 22.24 -49.20
CA ALA A 13 -12.52 23.39 -48.61
C ALA A 13 -14.05 23.27 -48.55
N GLU A 14 -14.60 22.67 -47.48
CA GLU A 14 -15.91 22.95 -46.83
C GLU A 14 -15.87 22.35 -45.39
N THR A 15 -15.67 23.17 -44.33
CA THR A 15 -16.66 23.79 -43.41
C THR A 15 -17.44 22.82 -42.52
N GLY A 16 -17.28 22.93 -41.18
CA GLY A 16 -18.15 22.22 -40.22
C GLY A 16 -17.78 22.28 -38.74
N THR A 17 -17.66 23.49 -38.17
CA THR A 17 -18.24 23.88 -36.87
C THR A 17 -18.00 23.04 -35.61
N GLU A 18 -16.92 23.23 -34.82
CA GLU A 18 -16.94 22.89 -33.37
C GLU A 18 -16.11 23.85 -32.50
N SER A 19 -16.85 24.68 -31.75
CA SER A 19 -16.58 25.42 -30.51
C SER A 19 -15.14 25.79 -30.10
N ALA A 20 -14.85 27.08 -30.25
CA ALA A 20 -13.81 27.79 -29.53
C ALA A 20 -14.12 27.80 -28.02
N VAL A 21 -13.12 27.40 -27.23
CA VAL A 21 -13.09 27.48 -25.76
C VAL A 21 -12.85 28.94 -25.38
N GLU A 22 -13.83 29.57 -24.73
CA GLU A 22 -13.67 30.87 -24.08
C GLU A 22 -12.80 30.72 -22.82
N GLU A 23 -11.53 31.07 -22.98
CA GLU A 23 -10.57 31.34 -21.92
C GLU A 23 -10.84 32.75 -21.38
N THR A 24 -11.42 32.85 -20.18
CA THR A 24 -11.65 34.12 -19.50
C THR A 24 -10.44 34.47 -18.64
N THR A 25 -9.51 35.20 -19.25
CA THR A 25 -8.41 35.92 -18.61
C THR A 25 -8.98 37.16 -17.90
N ALA A 26 -8.73 37.28 -16.59
CA ALA A 26 -8.93 38.52 -15.85
C ALA A 26 -7.60 38.88 -15.17
N GLU A 27 -6.92 39.87 -15.74
CA GLU A 27 -5.69 40.46 -15.19
C GLU A 27 -6.01 41.46 -14.05
N GLU A 28 -5.19 41.31 -13.01
CA GLU A 28 -4.49 42.30 -12.18
C GLU A 28 -5.25 43.47 -11.52
N THR A 29 -5.11 43.55 -10.19
CA THR A 29 -4.46 44.72 -9.56
C THR A 29 -3.83 44.27 -8.23
N GLY A 30 -2.53 44.51 -8.09
CA GLY A 30 -1.74 44.12 -6.93
C GLY A 30 -2.00 44.96 -5.67
N THR A 31 -1.62 44.38 -4.53
CA THR A 31 -1.14 45.13 -3.37
C THR A 31 -0.12 44.23 -2.67
N GLU A 32 1.14 44.64 -2.71
CA GLU A 32 2.22 44.09 -1.88
C GLU A 32 1.87 44.23 -0.41
N THR A 33 2.13 43.20 0.40
CA THR A 33 2.63 43.38 1.77
C THR A 33 3.46 42.15 2.16
N GLU A 34 4.78 42.34 2.23
CA GLU A 34 5.67 41.53 3.05
C GLU A 34 5.28 41.67 4.54
N ALA A 35 5.12 40.54 5.24
CA ALA A 35 5.40 40.35 6.67
C ALA A 35 5.09 38.88 7.01
N ASP A 36 6.10 38.02 7.03
CA ASP A 36 6.93 37.69 8.20
C ASP A 36 6.43 36.39 8.86
N ALA A 37 7.34 35.42 8.91
CA ALA A 37 7.14 34.11 9.48
C ALA A 37 7.33 34.19 10.99
N GLN A 38 6.25 34.20 11.76
CA GLN A 38 6.34 34.04 13.21
C GLN A 38 5.25 33.12 13.77
N GLY A 39 5.72 32.11 14.51
CA GLY A 39 5.05 31.65 15.71
C GLY A 39 3.97 30.60 15.51
N ALA A 40 4.39 29.33 15.50
CA ALA A 40 3.56 28.25 16.02
C ALA A 40 3.33 28.47 17.53
N GLU A 41 2.38 29.33 17.88
CA GLU A 41 1.79 29.36 19.21
C GLU A 41 0.59 28.41 19.21
N THR A 42 0.80 27.23 19.81
CA THR A 42 -0.27 26.33 20.22
C THR A 42 -1.03 26.99 21.36
N GLU A 43 -1.80 28.05 21.07
CA GLU A 43 -2.83 28.55 21.97
C GLU A 43 -3.91 27.46 22.06
N GLU A 44 -3.91 26.73 23.17
CA GLU A 44 -5.00 25.81 23.55
C GLU A 44 -6.31 26.61 23.70
N LYS A 45 -6.97 26.88 22.57
CA LYS A 45 -8.33 27.40 22.55
C LYS A 45 -9.20 26.44 23.37
N PRO A 46 -9.93 26.90 24.40
CA PRO A 46 -10.79 26.02 25.18
C PRO A 46 -11.78 25.33 24.25
N PHE A 47 -11.89 24.00 24.37
CA PHE A 47 -12.79 23.19 23.54
C PHE A 47 -14.23 23.71 23.68
N ASP A 48 -14.67 24.48 22.69
CA ASP A 48 -16.03 24.98 22.64
C ASP A 48 -16.96 23.82 22.26
N ARG A 49 -17.49 23.16 23.31
CA ARG A 49 -18.39 22.01 23.19
C ARG A 49 -19.55 22.29 22.22
N LYS A 50 -20.08 23.51 22.19
CA LYS A 50 -21.22 23.86 21.32
C LYS A 50 -20.82 23.89 19.85
N GLN A 51 -19.64 24.43 19.54
CA GLN A 51 -19.12 24.41 18.17
C GLN A 51 -18.75 23.01 17.72
N ALA A 52 -18.16 22.19 18.60
CA ALA A 52 -17.86 20.80 18.31
C ALA A 52 -19.14 19.98 18.07
N GLU A 53 -20.16 20.13 18.91
CA GLU A 53 -21.47 19.48 18.73
C GLU A 53 -22.15 19.94 17.42
N ALA A 54 -22.07 21.22 17.07
CA ALA A 54 -22.60 21.73 15.80
C ALA A 54 -21.87 21.14 14.59
N LYS A 55 -20.53 21.05 14.65
CA LYS A 55 -19.71 20.42 13.59
C LYS A 55 -20.02 18.93 13.47
N ILE A 56 -20.15 18.20 14.58
CA ILE A 56 -20.54 16.78 14.60
C ILE A 56 -21.94 16.60 14.02
N ARG A 57 -22.90 17.48 14.38
CA ARG A 57 -24.26 17.43 13.85
C ARG A 57 -24.29 17.65 12.34
N LYS A 58 -23.54 18.63 11.85
CA LYS A 58 -23.39 18.93 10.42
C LYS A 58 -22.76 17.74 9.67
N ALA A 59 -21.65 17.21 10.17
CA ALA A 59 -21.00 16.03 9.59
C ALA A 59 -21.94 14.80 9.59
N ASN A 60 -22.71 14.59 10.65
CA ASN A 60 -23.68 13.49 10.72
C ASN A 60 -24.81 13.67 9.71
N SER A 61 -25.32 14.89 9.53
CA SER A 61 -26.35 15.17 8.51
C SER A 61 -25.83 14.99 7.09
N GLU A 62 -24.58 15.40 6.82
CA GLU A 62 -23.93 15.22 5.53
C GLU A 62 -23.71 13.74 5.24
N ALA A 63 -23.22 12.98 6.22
CA ALA A 63 -23.06 11.53 6.11
C ALA A 63 -24.41 10.81 5.89
N GLN A 64 -25.49 11.24 6.57
CA GLN A 64 -26.82 10.68 6.33
C GLN A 64 -27.34 11.00 4.93
N ASN A 65 -27.14 12.21 4.43
CA ASN A 65 -27.55 12.59 3.08
C ASN A 65 -26.75 11.84 2.02
N LEU A 66 -25.44 11.66 2.22
CA LEU A 66 -24.59 10.85 1.35
C LEU A 66 -25.05 9.39 1.33
N ARG A 67 -25.38 8.80 2.49
CA ARG A 67 -25.91 7.43 2.56
C ARG A 67 -27.25 7.29 1.85
N LYS A 68 -28.14 8.27 1.96
CA LYS A 68 -29.43 8.27 1.22
C LYS A 68 -29.19 8.32 -0.29
N ARG A 69 -28.32 9.23 -0.75
CA ARG A 69 -27.95 9.34 -2.17
C ARG A 69 -27.30 8.05 -2.69
N LEU A 70 -26.41 7.42 -1.91
CA LEU A 70 -25.82 6.13 -2.30
C LEU A 70 -26.89 5.05 -2.43
N LYS A 71 -27.81 4.95 -1.47
CA LYS A 71 -28.91 3.98 -1.52
C LYS A 71 -29.86 4.21 -2.71
N GLU A 72 -30.01 5.44 -3.17
CA GLU A 72 -30.80 5.78 -4.37
C GLU A 72 -30.03 5.51 -5.67
N LEU A 73 -28.71 5.68 -5.68
CA LEU A 73 -27.86 5.47 -6.86
C LEU A 73 -27.47 4.00 -7.06
N GLU A 74 -27.38 3.20 -6.00
CA GLU A 74 -27.09 1.75 -6.04
C GLU A 74 -28.01 0.96 -6.99
N PRO A 75 -29.36 1.09 -6.93
CA PRO A 75 -30.23 0.36 -7.85
C PRO A 75 -30.06 0.84 -9.30
N ALA A 76 -29.87 2.14 -9.53
CA ALA A 76 -29.64 2.67 -10.87
C ALA A 76 -28.31 2.15 -11.47
N ALA A 77 -27.25 2.06 -10.66
CA ALA A 77 -25.99 1.47 -11.08
C ALA A 77 -26.14 -0.03 -11.41
N ALA A 78 -26.89 -0.77 -10.59
CA ALA A 78 -27.17 -2.19 -10.81
C ALA A 78 -28.02 -2.42 -12.07
N GLU A 79 -29.00 -1.55 -12.35
CA GLU A 79 -29.81 -1.61 -13.57
C GLU A 79 -28.99 -1.28 -14.81
N LEU A 80 -28.13 -0.26 -14.76
CA LEU A 80 -27.20 0.04 -15.85
C LEU A 80 -26.23 -1.11 -16.12
N GLN A 81 -25.74 -1.79 -15.07
CA GLN A 81 -24.93 -3.00 -15.23
C GLN A 81 -25.72 -4.12 -15.90
N ARG A 82 -26.96 -4.37 -15.49
CA ARG A 82 -27.82 -5.38 -16.12
C ARG A 82 -28.11 -5.10 -17.59
N ILE A 83 -28.37 -3.84 -17.94
CA ILE A 83 -28.59 -3.43 -19.34
C ILE A 83 -27.32 -3.66 -20.14
N LYS A 84 -26.16 -3.21 -19.64
CA LYS A 84 -24.86 -3.49 -20.27
C LYS A 84 -24.60 -4.98 -20.44
N ASP A 85 -24.92 -5.79 -19.43
CA ASP A 85 -24.72 -7.25 -19.50
C ASP A 85 -25.72 -7.97 -20.42
N ALA A 86 -26.88 -7.35 -20.69
CA ALA A 86 -27.88 -7.83 -21.64
C ALA A 86 -27.56 -7.40 -23.08
N GLU A 87 -26.95 -6.23 -23.26
CA GLU A 87 -26.52 -5.70 -24.57
C GLU A 87 -25.20 -6.32 -25.04
N LYS A 88 -24.36 -6.82 -24.13
CA LYS A 88 -23.13 -7.52 -24.48
C LYS A 88 -23.43 -8.76 -25.31
N THR A 89 -22.83 -8.81 -26.49
CA THR A 89 -22.84 -10.00 -27.33
C THR A 89 -22.04 -11.14 -26.66
N GLU A 90 -22.31 -12.39 -27.01
CA GLU A 90 -21.61 -13.54 -26.41
C GLU A 90 -20.07 -13.44 -26.56
N SER A 91 -19.60 -12.90 -27.69
CA SER A 91 -18.19 -12.59 -27.92
C SER A 91 -17.63 -11.52 -27.00
N GLU A 92 -18.38 -10.47 -26.69
CA GLU A 92 -17.95 -9.41 -25.77
C GLU A 92 -17.89 -9.92 -24.33
N ARG A 93 -18.88 -10.71 -23.90
CA ARG A 93 -18.87 -11.36 -22.58
C ARG A 93 -17.65 -12.28 -22.43
N LEU A 94 -17.31 -13.05 -23.46
CA LEU A 94 -16.14 -13.92 -23.43
C LEU A 94 -14.83 -13.12 -23.40
N ASN A 95 -14.74 -12.02 -24.16
CA ASN A 95 -13.58 -11.13 -24.13
C ASN A 95 -13.39 -10.49 -22.75
N ASP A 96 -14.46 -9.98 -22.13
CA ASP A 96 -14.41 -9.41 -20.79
C ASP A 96 -13.93 -10.44 -19.75
N GLN A 97 -14.42 -11.67 -19.82
CA GLN A 97 -13.99 -12.75 -18.95
C GLN A 97 -12.51 -13.09 -19.16
N LEU A 98 -12.06 -13.10 -20.41
CA LEU A 98 -10.67 -13.37 -20.78
C LEU A 98 -9.75 -12.25 -20.24
N GLU A 99 -10.14 -10.99 -20.40
CA GLU A 99 -9.41 -9.84 -19.85
C GLU A 99 -9.36 -9.86 -18.33
N ALA A 100 -10.50 -10.13 -17.67
CA ALA A 100 -10.56 -10.25 -16.22
C ALA A 100 -9.65 -11.39 -15.71
N ALA A 101 -9.67 -12.55 -16.39
CA ALA A 101 -8.81 -13.68 -16.07
C ALA A 101 -7.32 -13.33 -16.27
N LYS A 102 -6.95 -12.68 -17.38
CA LYS A 102 -5.58 -12.21 -17.63
C LYS A 102 -5.08 -11.25 -16.56
N GLN A 103 -5.92 -10.28 -16.16
CA GLN A 103 -5.58 -9.35 -15.08
C GLN A 103 -5.40 -10.07 -13.75
N GLN A 104 -6.24 -11.05 -13.44
CA GLN A 104 -6.12 -11.83 -12.21
C GLN A 104 -4.87 -12.71 -12.20
N ILE A 105 -4.53 -13.34 -13.32
CA ILE A 105 -3.29 -14.10 -13.50
C ILE A 105 -2.08 -13.19 -13.30
N THR A 106 -2.06 -12.03 -13.95
CA THR A 106 -0.97 -11.04 -13.82
C THR A 106 -0.78 -10.59 -12.37
N LYS A 107 -1.87 -10.21 -11.69
CA LYS A 107 -1.83 -9.83 -10.27
C LYS A 107 -1.34 -10.95 -9.36
N THR A 108 -1.72 -12.20 -9.66
CA THR A 108 -1.30 -13.36 -8.88
C THR A 108 0.18 -13.64 -9.08
N ARG A 109 0.67 -13.59 -10.33
CA ARG A 109 2.09 -13.73 -10.66
C ARG A 109 2.95 -12.67 -9.99
N GLN A 110 2.55 -11.40 -10.07
CA GLN A 110 3.25 -10.30 -9.37
C GLN A 110 3.33 -10.50 -7.86
N ARG A 111 2.23 -10.97 -7.24
CA ARG A 111 2.24 -11.31 -5.81
C ARG A 111 3.17 -12.48 -5.51
N LEU A 112 3.23 -13.47 -6.39
CA LEU A 112 4.08 -14.64 -6.25
C LEU A 112 5.56 -14.25 -6.33
N VAL A 113 5.97 -13.49 -7.36
CA VAL A 113 7.33 -12.96 -7.48
C VAL A 113 7.68 -12.10 -6.27
N ARG A 114 6.80 -11.19 -5.85
CA ARG A 114 7.03 -10.38 -4.65
C ARG A 114 7.27 -11.25 -3.41
N SER A 115 6.46 -12.29 -3.22
CA SER A 115 6.65 -13.20 -2.08
C SER A 115 7.93 -14.02 -2.17
N GLN A 116 8.34 -14.41 -3.39
CA GLN A 116 9.57 -15.14 -3.64
C GLN A 116 10.79 -14.25 -3.37
N VAL A 117 10.82 -13.03 -3.92
CA VAL A 117 11.86 -12.04 -3.65
C VAL A 117 11.95 -11.76 -2.15
N GLN A 118 10.81 -11.59 -1.47
CA GLN A 118 10.79 -11.37 -0.02
C GLN A 118 11.34 -12.59 0.75
N ALA A 119 11.01 -13.80 0.33
CA ALA A 119 11.50 -15.03 0.94
C ALA A 119 13.02 -15.17 0.76
N LEU A 120 13.52 -15.02 -0.46
CA LEU A 120 14.94 -15.07 -0.79
C LEU A 120 15.71 -13.94 -0.10
N ALA A 121 15.21 -12.70 -0.12
CA ALA A 121 15.84 -11.58 0.58
C ALA A 121 15.91 -11.82 2.10
N GLY A 122 14.91 -12.46 2.70
CA GLY A 122 14.88 -12.80 4.12
C GLY A 122 15.82 -13.94 4.53
N THR A 123 16.24 -14.78 3.59
CA THR A 123 17.22 -15.85 3.83
C THR A 123 18.63 -15.39 3.46
N ALA A 124 19.61 -15.92 4.18
CA ALA A 124 21.01 -15.83 3.78
C ALA A 124 21.31 -17.02 2.85
N SER A 125 22.04 -16.76 1.77
CA SER A 125 22.62 -17.77 0.89
C SER A 125 24.14 -17.81 1.07
N ASP A 126 24.81 -18.78 0.45
CA ASP A 126 26.27 -18.93 0.55
C ASP A 126 27.01 -17.66 0.09
N ASP A 127 26.46 -16.97 -0.91
CA ASP A 127 27.08 -15.79 -1.53
C ASP A 127 26.54 -14.45 -1.00
N ARG A 128 25.45 -14.45 -0.22
CA ARG A 128 24.76 -13.22 0.18
C ARG A 128 24.18 -13.29 1.60
N PRO A 129 24.44 -12.29 2.48
CA PRO A 129 23.75 -12.19 3.76
C PRO A 129 22.26 -11.84 3.56
N ALA A 130 21.41 -12.21 4.54
CA ALA A 130 20.01 -11.81 4.54
C ALA A 130 19.87 -10.27 4.59
N PHE A 131 18.80 -9.74 3.99
CA PHE A 131 18.45 -8.32 4.10
C PHE A 131 17.97 -8.00 5.53
N ALA A 132 18.26 -6.77 5.98
CA ALA A 132 17.76 -6.25 7.24
C ALA A 132 16.23 -6.07 7.20
N ASP A 133 15.73 -5.50 6.11
CA ASP A 133 14.31 -5.49 5.74
C ASP A 133 14.14 -6.13 4.34
N PRO A 134 13.55 -7.33 4.26
CA PRO A 134 13.26 -7.97 2.98
C PRO A 134 12.33 -7.16 2.07
N ALA A 135 11.60 -6.18 2.59
CA ALA A 135 10.72 -5.34 1.80
C ALA A 135 11.45 -4.31 0.94
N ASP A 136 12.64 -3.88 1.36
CA ASP A 136 13.44 -2.92 0.59
C ASP A 136 13.90 -3.49 -0.76
N ALA A 137 14.07 -4.81 -0.83
CA ALA A 137 14.52 -5.50 -2.03
C ALA A 137 13.52 -5.38 -3.19
N PHE A 138 12.23 -5.66 -2.97
CA PHE A 138 11.25 -5.62 -4.07
C PHE A 138 10.93 -4.21 -4.57
N GLY A 139 11.27 -3.16 -3.81
CA GLY A 139 11.08 -1.77 -4.24
C GLY A 139 12.11 -1.30 -5.26
N GLU A 140 13.26 -1.95 -5.32
CA GLU A 140 14.36 -1.60 -6.24
C GLU A 140 14.41 -2.52 -7.47
N LEU A 141 13.92 -3.75 -7.34
CA LEU A 141 13.94 -4.75 -8.39
C LEU A 141 12.71 -4.63 -9.31
N ASP A 142 12.90 -4.89 -10.60
CA ASP A 142 11.80 -5.00 -11.56
C ASP A 142 11.15 -6.39 -11.46
N LEU A 143 10.00 -6.50 -10.79
CA LEU A 143 9.39 -7.79 -10.52
C LEU A 143 8.88 -8.51 -11.78
N ASP A 144 8.53 -7.77 -12.83
CA ASP A 144 7.98 -8.36 -14.04
C ASP A 144 9.10 -9.00 -14.91
N SER A 145 10.37 -8.62 -14.71
CA SER A 145 11.50 -9.18 -15.47
C SER A 145 11.88 -10.60 -15.07
N TYR A 146 11.43 -11.07 -13.90
CA TYR A 146 11.74 -12.42 -13.40
C TYR A 146 10.70 -13.47 -13.80
N ILE A 147 9.67 -13.09 -14.55
CA ILE A 147 8.66 -14.02 -15.05
C ILE A 147 8.99 -14.33 -16.50
N ASP A 148 9.22 -15.60 -16.82
CA ASP A 148 9.51 -16.01 -18.18
C ASP A 148 8.24 -16.13 -19.06
N GLY A 149 8.43 -16.53 -20.32
CA GLY A 149 7.34 -16.70 -21.28
C GLY A 149 6.32 -17.79 -20.90
N ASP A 150 6.75 -18.78 -20.11
CA ASP A 150 5.90 -19.87 -19.62
C ASP A 150 5.17 -19.46 -18.32
N GLY A 151 5.66 -18.41 -17.66
CA GLY A 151 5.13 -17.87 -16.42
C GLY A 151 5.80 -18.42 -15.17
N ASP A 152 6.94 -19.10 -15.34
CA ASP A 152 7.81 -19.56 -14.27
C ASP A 152 8.70 -18.41 -13.78
N ILE A 153 9.16 -18.52 -12.53
CA ILE A 153 9.99 -17.51 -11.90
C ILE A 153 11.45 -17.92 -12.02
N ASP A 154 12.27 -17.03 -12.56
CA ASP A 154 13.72 -17.18 -12.59
C ASP A 154 14.31 -16.83 -11.21
N GLU A 155 14.34 -17.82 -10.31
CA GLU A 155 14.91 -17.67 -8.97
C GLU A 155 16.41 -17.32 -9.01
N ALA A 156 17.15 -17.83 -10.01
CA ALA A 156 18.58 -17.58 -10.14
C ALA A 156 18.87 -16.13 -10.51
N ALA A 157 18.06 -15.55 -11.41
CA ALA A 157 18.13 -14.11 -11.72
C ALA A 157 17.80 -13.25 -10.50
N ILE A 158 16.79 -13.62 -9.72
CA ILE A 158 16.44 -12.91 -8.47
C ILE A 158 17.62 -12.94 -7.49
N GLU A 159 18.25 -14.09 -7.29
CA GLU A 159 19.39 -14.21 -6.37
C GLU A 159 20.58 -13.36 -6.80
N ALA A 160 20.92 -13.38 -8.10
CA ALA A 160 22.00 -12.57 -8.66
C ALA A 160 21.75 -11.07 -8.47
N ASP A 161 20.54 -10.60 -8.75
CA ASP A 161 20.20 -9.18 -8.60
C ASP A 161 20.10 -8.77 -7.13
N LEU A 162 19.64 -9.65 -6.24
CA LEU A 162 19.69 -9.43 -4.79
C LEU A 162 21.12 -9.30 -4.29
N GLN A 163 22.06 -10.08 -4.82
CA GLN A 163 23.48 -9.98 -4.49
C GLN A 163 24.06 -8.64 -4.97
N ALA A 164 23.86 -8.31 -6.25
CA ALA A 164 24.29 -7.04 -6.83
C ALA A 164 23.71 -5.83 -6.07
N LEU A 165 22.48 -5.96 -5.57
CA LEU A 165 21.83 -4.95 -4.76
C LEU A 165 22.52 -4.73 -3.41
N LEU A 166 22.92 -5.79 -2.71
CA LEU A 166 23.67 -5.68 -1.45
C LEU A 166 25.10 -5.17 -1.67
N GLU A 167 25.73 -5.52 -2.79
CA GLU A 167 27.04 -4.94 -3.16
C GLU A 167 26.94 -3.42 -3.37
N ARG A 168 25.85 -2.96 -4.00
CA ARG A 168 25.57 -1.52 -4.18
C ARG A 168 25.13 -0.84 -2.87
N LYS A 169 24.35 -1.52 -2.04
CA LYS A 169 23.72 -1.00 -0.82
C LYS A 169 24.06 -1.89 0.38
N PRO A 170 25.32 -1.87 0.87
CA PRO A 170 25.78 -2.79 1.92
C PRO A 170 25.07 -2.59 3.27
N HIS A 171 24.50 -1.41 3.52
CA HIS A 171 23.73 -1.11 4.73
C HIS A 171 22.37 -1.81 4.77
N TRP A 172 21.90 -2.36 3.65
CA TRP A 172 20.67 -3.17 3.60
C TRP A 172 20.92 -4.60 4.05
N ALA A 173 22.18 -5.04 4.13
CA ALA A 173 22.50 -6.34 4.69
C ALA A 173 22.21 -6.32 6.19
N LYS A 174 21.59 -7.41 6.68
CA LYS A 174 21.41 -7.64 8.10
C LYS A 174 22.77 -7.68 8.76
N SER A 175 23.06 -6.72 9.63
CA SER A 175 24.28 -6.75 10.44
C SER A 175 24.31 -8.09 11.17
N GLN A 176 25.32 -8.91 10.89
CA GLN A 176 25.51 -10.11 11.70
C GLN A 176 25.56 -9.67 13.16
N PRO A 177 24.85 -10.36 14.07
CA PRO A 177 24.96 -10.05 15.49
C PRO A 177 26.45 -10.15 15.81
N GLN A 178 27.07 -9.02 16.16
CA GLN A 178 28.44 -9.04 16.65
C GLN A 178 28.45 -10.07 17.79
N GLU A 179 29.23 -11.13 17.62
CA GLU A 179 29.68 -12.00 18.71
C GLU A 179 30.65 -11.20 19.59
N GLY A 180 30.19 -10.04 20.08
CA GLY A 180 30.82 -9.28 21.13
C GLY A 180 30.47 -9.89 22.48
N PRO A 181 31.20 -9.51 23.55
CA PRO A 181 31.03 -10.10 24.87
C PRO A 181 29.56 -9.96 25.29
N ARG A 182 28.86 -11.09 25.38
CA ARG A 182 27.48 -11.11 25.86
C ARG A 182 27.47 -10.45 27.23
N ARG A 183 26.38 -9.72 27.50
CA ARG A 183 26.11 -9.14 28.82
C ARG A 183 26.50 -10.16 29.90
N PRO A 184 27.20 -9.74 30.97
CA PRO A 184 27.57 -10.66 32.04
C PRO A 184 26.33 -11.42 32.48
N ALA A 185 26.46 -12.75 32.59
CA ALA A 185 25.35 -13.61 32.93
C ALA A 185 24.66 -13.06 34.18
N PRO A 186 23.32 -12.96 34.21
CA PRO A 186 22.61 -12.43 35.36
C PRO A 186 22.99 -13.24 36.60
N ASP A 187 23.63 -12.58 37.55
CA ASP A 187 24.08 -13.19 38.78
C ASP A 187 22.85 -13.64 39.58
N ARG A 188 22.70 -14.96 39.71
CA ARG A 188 21.56 -15.59 40.40
C ARG A 188 21.55 -15.29 41.89
N THR A 189 22.65 -14.75 42.44
CA THR A 189 22.75 -14.34 43.85
C THR A 189 22.22 -12.93 44.11
N GLN A 190 22.04 -12.11 43.06
CA GLN A 190 21.48 -10.75 43.13
C GLN A 190 19.94 -10.74 43.09
N ALA A 191 19.30 -11.81 42.62
CA ALA A 191 17.84 -11.94 42.59
C ALA A 191 17.31 -12.60 43.87
N SER A 192 17.48 -11.91 45.00
CA SER A 192 16.88 -12.27 46.29
C SER A 192 15.36 -11.97 46.29
N GLY A 193 14.57 -12.76 45.56
CA GLY A 193 13.11 -12.75 45.78
C GLY A 193 12.19 -13.37 44.74
N ALA A 194 12.61 -13.58 43.49
CA ALA A 194 11.65 -13.85 42.42
C ALA A 194 11.32 -15.34 42.16
N ASN A 195 11.97 -16.29 42.82
CA ASN A 195 11.69 -17.72 42.63
C ASN A 195 11.14 -18.37 43.90
N LYS A 196 10.05 -17.83 44.44
CA LYS A 196 9.16 -18.60 45.32
C LYS A 196 8.24 -19.44 44.44
N THR A 197 8.76 -20.58 43.98
CA THR A 197 7.91 -21.64 43.45
C THR A 197 6.95 -22.08 44.55
N ARG A 198 5.65 -21.97 44.25
CA ARG A 198 4.47 -22.44 45.01
C ARG A 198 3.89 -21.42 45.99
N THR A 199 2.75 -20.84 45.61
CA THR A 199 1.75 -20.34 46.58
C THR A 199 1.35 -21.50 47.49
N PRO A 200 1.31 -21.32 48.83
CA PRO A 200 0.90 -22.38 49.76
C PRO A 200 -0.47 -22.93 49.37
N ASP A 201 -0.60 -24.25 49.34
CA ASP A 201 -1.88 -24.89 49.12
C ASP A 201 -2.69 -24.73 50.43
N PRO A 202 -3.94 -24.21 50.42
CA PRO A 202 -4.70 -23.97 51.65
C PRO A 202 -4.91 -25.22 52.53
N ARG A 203 -4.75 -26.42 51.95
CA ARG A 203 -4.74 -27.68 52.70
C ARG A 203 -3.53 -27.83 53.61
N ASP A 204 -2.36 -27.35 53.19
CA ASP A 204 -1.12 -27.44 53.97
C ASP A 204 -1.16 -26.47 55.17
N GLU A 205 -1.77 -25.31 54.99
CA GLU A 205 -1.99 -24.35 56.08
C GLU A 205 -2.96 -24.90 57.13
N PHE A 206 -4.04 -25.55 56.69
CA PHE A 206 -5.01 -26.16 57.59
C PHE A 206 -4.44 -27.38 58.35
N ALA A 207 -3.62 -28.19 57.70
CA ALA A 207 -2.93 -29.31 58.35
C ALA A 207 -1.90 -28.84 59.40
N GLY A 208 -1.16 -27.76 59.12
CA GLY A 208 -0.27 -27.13 60.09
C GLY A 208 -1.03 -26.58 61.31
N TRP A 209 -2.22 -26.03 61.09
CA TRP A 209 -3.06 -25.54 62.18
C TRP A 209 -3.60 -26.68 63.07
N LEU A 210 -4.08 -27.77 62.48
CA LEU A 210 -4.59 -28.94 63.21
C LEU A 210 -3.52 -29.64 64.06
N SER A 211 -2.29 -29.74 63.55
CA SER A 211 -1.16 -30.33 64.27
C SER A 211 -0.63 -29.45 65.40
N SER A 212 -0.92 -28.14 65.39
CA SER A 212 -0.54 -27.22 66.49
C SER A 212 -1.53 -27.20 67.67
N LYS A 213 -2.70 -27.83 67.51
CA LYS A 213 -3.84 -27.76 68.44
C LYS A 213 -4.12 -29.06 69.20
N LEU A 214 -3.41 -30.14 68.88
CA LEU A 214 -3.37 -31.39 69.67
C LEU A 214 -2.04 -31.47 70.43
#